data_AF-A0A246TQM3-F1
#
_entry.id   AF-A0A246TQM3-F1
#
_cell.length_a   1.000
_cell.length_b   1.000
_cell.length_c   1.000
_cell.angle_alpha   90.00
_cell.angle_beta   90.00
_cell.angle_gamma   90.00
#
_symmetry.space_group_name_H-M   'P 1'
#
loop_
_entity.id
_entity.type
_entity.pdbx_description
1 polymer ?
#
loop_
_entity_poly.entity_id
_entity_poly.type
_entity_poly.pdbx_seq_one_letter_code
_entity_poly.pdbx_strand_id
1 'polypeptide(L)' 'MGTAYAPRSWQPVLRGHAVTGDIIAPIRNLGETKREATRQDVADVAEALVNIRTYFMPQRAKQKF' A
#
# COMPACT_ATOMS: atom_id res chain seq x y z
N MET A 1 -8.83 -15.76 -24.05
CA MET A 1 -7.40 -15.70 -23.69
C MET A 1 -7.21 -14.57 -22.71
N GLY A 2 -6.93 -14.91 -21.45
CA GLY A 2 -7.02 -13.99 -20.33
C GLY A 2 -6.10 -12.78 -20.50
N THR A 3 -6.64 -11.59 -20.32
CA THR A 3 -5.83 -10.46 -19.88
C THR A 3 -5.37 -10.81 -18.46
N ALA A 4 -4.23 -11.50 -18.43
CA ALA A 4 -3.56 -11.96 -17.24
C ALA A 4 -3.36 -10.76 -16.32
N TYR A 5 -4.11 -10.74 -15.21
CA TYR A 5 -3.78 -9.94 -14.06
C TYR A 5 -2.38 -10.38 -13.63
N ALA A 6 -1.34 -9.65 -14.05
CA ALA A 6 -0.06 -9.74 -13.39
C ALA A 6 -0.26 -9.09 -12.02
N PRO A 7 -0.08 -9.82 -10.90
CA PRO A 7 -0.03 -9.19 -9.59
C PRO A 7 1.00 -8.07 -9.66
N ARG A 8 0.66 -6.86 -9.19
CA ARG A 8 1.66 -5.78 -9.12
C ARG A 8 2.83 -6.28 -8.27
N SER A 9 4.05 -5.93 -8.63
CA SER A 9 5.22 -6.29 -7.84
C SER A 9 5.39 -5.34 -6.66
N TRP A 10 5.98 -5.84 -5.57
CA TRP A 10 6.28 -5.02 -4.39
C TRP A 10 7.49 -4.09 -4.61
N GLN A 11 8.36 -4.39 -5.56
CA GLN A 11 9.64 -3.70 -5.75
C GLN A 11 9.50 -2.19 -6.02
N PRO A 12 8.54 -1.72 -6.84
CA PRO A 12 8.30 -0.28 -7.01
C PRO A 12 7.76 0.38 -5.74
N VAL A 13 6.93 -0.33 -4.96
CA VAL A 13 6.34 0.19 -3.72
C VAL A 13 7.40 0.36 -2.62
N LEU A 14 8.32 -0.61 -2.50
CA LEU A 14 9.40 -0.60 -1.51
C LEU A 14 10.45 0.50 -1.76
N ARG A 15 10.57 0.99 -2.99
CA ARG A 15 11.56 2.01 -3.39
C ARG A 15 10.93 3.38 -3.70
N GLY A 16 9.63 3.54 -3.43
CA GLY A 16 8.86 4.70 -3.86
C GLY A 16 8.34 4.54 -5.29
N HIS A 17 7.01 4.60 -5.41
CA HIS A 17 6.31 4.45 -6.69
C HIS A 17 5.86 5.81 -7.21
N ALA A 18 6.04 6.09 -8.50
CA ALA A 18 5.79 7.42 -9.08
C ALA A 18 4.38 7.98 -8.84
N VAL A 19 3.37 7.10 -8.75
CA VAL A 19 1.96 7.52 -8.59
C VAL A 19 1.52 7.53 -7.12
N THR A 20 2.04 6.63 -6.30
CA THR A 20 1.54 6.42 -4.93
C THR A 20 2.53 6.88 -3.86
N GLY A 21 3.75 7.25 -4.25
CA GLY A 21 4.84 7.52 -3.32
C GLY A 21 5.29 6.26 -2.56
N ASP A 22 5.93 6.47 -1.42
CA ASP A 22 6.35 5.41 -0.50
C ASP A 22 5.23 5.10 0.50
N ILE A 23 4.23 4.32 0.07
CA ILE A 23 3.08 3.93 0.91
C ILE A 23 3.44 2.97 2.05
N ILE A 24 4.68 2.44 2.10
CA ILE A 24 5.15 1.55 3.18
C ILE A 24 5.88 2.35 4.27
N ALA A 25 6.29 3.60 3.98
CA ALA A 25 7.02 4.45 4.91
C ALA A 25 6.41 4.49 6.33
N PRO A 26 5.08 4.63 6.54
CA PRO A 26 4.52 4.63 7.89
C PRO A 26 4.78 3.35 8.69
N ILE A 27 4.72 2.18 8.03
CA ILE A 27 4.97 0.88 8.65
C ILE A 27 6.46 0.72 8.97
N ARG A 28 7.34 1.12 8.04
CA ARG A 28 8.80 1.07 8.24
C ARG A 28 9.22 1.99 9.39
N ASN A 29 8.74 3.23 9.37
CA ASN A 29 9.06 4.23 10.39
C ASN A 29 8.58 3.77 11.77
N LEU A 30 7.40 3.15 11.88
CA LEU A 30 6.93 2.58 13.13
C LEU A 30 7.87 1.47 13.65
N GLY A 31 8.35 0.59 12.77
CA GLY A 31 9.30 -0.46 13.12
C GLY A 31 10.69 0.05 13.56
N GLU A 32 11.11 1.21 13.05
CA GLU A 32 12.38 1.86 13.41
C GLU A 32 12.27 2.73 14.69
N THR A 33 11.04 3.07 15.09
CA THR A 33 10.80 3.94 16.22
C THR A 33 10.94 3.18 17.54
N LYS A 34 11.81 3.65 18.45
CA LYS A 34 12.04 3.04 19.77
C LYS A 34 11.03 3.44 20.86
N ARG A 35 10.09 4.33 20.54
CA ARG A 35 9.06 4.85 21.45
C ARG A 35 7.78 4.04 21.34
N GLU A 36 6.92 4.10 22.35
CA GLU A 36 5.60 3.47 22.28
C GLU A 36 4.76 4.05 21.13
N ALA A 37 4.02 3.16 20.46
CA ALA A 37 3.12 3.55 19.40
C ALA A 37 1.99 4.42 19.95
N THR A 38 1.82 5.59 19.36
CA THR A 38 0.71 6.50 19.65
C THR A 38 -0.50 6.13 18.80
N ARG A 39 -1.66 6.71 19.13
CA ARG A 39 -2.86 6.59 18.30
C ARG A 39 -2.66 7.15 16.88
N GLN A 40 -1.80 8.15 16.72
CA GLN A 40 -1.48 8.70 15.40
C GLN A 40 -0.72 7.68 14.56
N ASP A 41 0.29 7.02 15.15
CA ASP A 41 1.06 5.99 14.43
C ASP A 41 0.15 4.83 13.97
N VAL A 42 -0.84 4.46 14.78
CA VAL A 42 -1.84 3.44 14.41
C VAL A 42 -2.72 3.92 13.25
N ALA A 43 -3.14 5.19 13.25
CA ALA A 43 -3.91 5.76 12.16
C ALA A 43 -3.10 5.80 10.84
N ASP A 44 -1.84 6.21 10.91
CA ASP A 44 -0.95 6.29 9.76
C ASP A 44 -0.68 4.89 9.16
N VAL A 45 -0.51 3.88 10.02
CA VAL A 45 -0.39 2.48 9.58
C VAL A 45 -1.69 1.96 8.99
N ALA A 46 -2.84 2.28 9.58
CA ALA A 46 -4.13 1.87 9.04
C ALA A 46 -4.37 2.46 7.64
N GLU A 47 -4.02 3.73 7.44
CA GLU A 47 -4.08 4.38 6.13
C GLU A 47 -3.13 3.71 5.12
N ALA A 48 -1.89 3.43 5.53
CA ALA A 48 -0.93 2.70 4.71
C ALA A 48 -1.47 1.33 4.25
N LEU A 49 -2.13 0.58 5.13
CA LEU A 49 -2.75 -0.71 4.78
C LEU A 49 -3.88 -0.58 3.76
N VAL A 50 -4.72 0.46 3.88
CA VAL A 50 -5.79 0.74 2.90
C VAL A 50 -5.20 1.12 1.54
N ASN A 51 -4.11 1.89 1.53
CA ASN A 51 -3.41 2.30 0.31
C ASN A 51 -2.72 1.11 -0.38
N ILE A 52 -2.08 0.23 0.39
CA ILE A 52 -1.51 -1.04 -0.10
C ILE A 52 -2.60 -1.90 -0.73
N ARG A 53 -3.73 -2.09 -0.04
CA ARG A 53 -4.87 -2.85 -0.57
C ARG A 53 -5.36 -2.24 -1.90
N THR A 54 -5.55 -0.93 -1.94
CA THR A 54 -6.01 -0.22 -3.15
C THR A 54 -5.02 -0.35 -4.31
N TYR A 55 -3.73 -0.33 -4.00
CA TYR A 55 -2.69 -0.55 -5.00
C TYR A 55 -2.74 -1.96 -5.57
N PHE A 56 -2.72 -3.02 -4.76
CA PHE A 56 -2.71 -4.38 -5.29
C PHE A 56 -4.08 -4.86 -5.80
N MET A 57 -5.17 -4.29 -5.29
CA MET A 57 -6.54 -4.68 -5.57
C MET A 57 -7.42 -3.44 -5.85
N PRO A 58 -7.24 -2.76 -6.99
CA PRO A 58 -8.14 -1.69 -7.38
C PRO A 58 -9.57 -2.25 -7.51
N GLN A 59 -10.58 -1.49 -7.08
CA GLN A 59 -11.97 -1.89 -7.27
C GLN A 59 -12.18 -2.27 -8.74
N ARG A 60 -12.73 -3.46 -8.97
CA ARG A 60 -13.06 -3.96 -10.29
C ARG A 60 -13.86 -2.88 -11.01
N ALA A 61 -13.35 -2.36 -12.13
CA ALA A 61 -14.25 -1.80 -13.13
C ALA A 61 -15.27 -2.91 -13.40
N LYS A 62 -16.55 -2.68 -13.08
CA LYS A 62 -17.61 -3.62 -13.43
C LYS A 62 -17.41 -3.91 -14.92
N GLN A 63 -17.07 -5.15 -15.25
CA GLN A 63 -17.09 -5.60 -16.64
C GLN A 63 -18.49 -5.25 -17.11
N LYS A 64 -18.59 -4.25 -18.01
CA LYS A 64 -19.81 -4.04 -18.78
C LYS A 64 -19.91 -5.26 -19.68
N PHE A 65 -20.66 -6.26 -19.21
CA PHE A 65 -21.23 -7.27 -20.08
C PHE A 65 -22.45 -6.64 -20.76
#